data_AF-A0A943YR91-F1
#
_entry.id   AF-A0A943YR91-F1
#
_cell.length_a   1.000
_cell.length_b   1.000
_cell.length_c   1.000
_cell.angle_alpha   90.00
_cell.angle_beta   90.00
_cell.angle_gamma   90.00
#
_symmetry.space_group_name_H-M   'P 1'
#
loop_
_entity.id
_entity.type
_entity.pdbx_description
1 polymer ?
#
loop_
_entity_poly.entity_id
_entity_poly.type
_entity_poly.pdbx_seq_one_letter_code
_entity_poly.pdbx_strand_id
1 'polypeptide(L)'
;MSTARIANWLNEHGYSKVCRHNNKREAFTGSFLIGVLDNPVYCGKLAYGRRHNEKIPGTRNQYHIVKQKDYTLYDGIHEPIISEEDWQLAQKQRQQTNKRQIKTHSLDHEHVLSGLLKCPICGGGMYGNVNRKKKGDGTYYRDYFYYACKHRLHVDGKRCDYHHQWGEEIIDSAVEEIIHKLVNTPAFEQGIREKIGGKLDTAELDAEMEALRKQLRQLTGTKDRLGEQIDALDFDDPHYTRKAQDLQERQNRVYDQIASVEVSIAEVQTRMDNIRQHRISTDNVYQFLLYFDKLYDQFTDLEKKTFMNSFIERVEIYPERRSDGRIVKRIEFRFPVYFNGSKITGLGWDETDMSETVMALSKLSDAEQYRH
;
A
#
# COMPACT_ATOMS: atom_id res chain seq x y z
N MET A 1 -13.98 7.11 23.84
CA MET A 1 -12.60 7.19 24.37
C MET A 1 -11.67 6.45 23.39
N SER A 2 -10.48 6.96 23.06
CA SER A 2 -9.61 6.31 22.05
C SER A 2 -8.89 5.09 22.63
N THR A 3 -8.72 4.03 21.83
CA THR A 3 -8.00 2.82 22.25
C THR A 3 -6.53 3.10 22.61
N ALA A 4 -5.91 4.10 21.98
CA ALA A 4 -4.57 4.56 22.36
C ALA A 4 -4.53 5.12 23.79
N ARG A 5 -5.56 5.87 24.21
CA ARG A 5 -5.63 6.42 25.57
C ARG A 5 -5.83 5.32 26.62
N ILE A 6 -6.64 4.31 26.32
CA ILE A 6 -6.82 3.13 27.18
C ILE A 6 -5.50 2.36 27.31
N ALA A 7 -4.78 2.14 26.20
CA ALA A 7 -3.49 1.46 26.22
C ALA A 7 -2.47 2.18 27.10
N ASN A 8 -2.38 3.51 26.99
CA ASN A 8 -1.49 4.29 27.85
C ASN A 8 -1.85 4.16 29.32
N TRP A 9 -3.14 4.31 29.65
CA TRP A 9 -3.61 4.20 31.03
C TRP A 9 -3.24 2.83 31.62
N LEU A 10 -3.46 1.74 30.89
CA LEU A 10 -3.08 0.39 31.33
C LEU A 10 -1.57 0.27 31.58
N ASN A 11 -0.74 0.77 30.66
CA ASN A 11 0.71 0.73 30.81
C ASN A 11 1.21 1.58 31.99
N GLU A 12 0.62 2.76 32.20
CA GLU A 12 0.97 3.68 33.30
C GLU A 12 0.60 3.11 34.68
N HIS A 13 -0.44 2.26 34.74
CA HIS A 13 -0.91 1.62 35.98
C HIS A 13 -0.29 0.24 36.20
N GLY A 14 0.78 -0.11 35.45
CA GLY A 14 1.56 -1.33 35.68
C GLY A 14 0.94 -2.62 35.12
N TYR A 15 -0.10 -2.53 34.29
CA TYR A 15 -0.65 -3.71 33.62
C TYR A 15 0.25 -4.12 32.45
N SER A 16 0.53 -5.43 32.36
CA SER A 16 1.26 -6.03 31.23
C SER A 16 0.46 -7.16 30.60
N LYS A 17 0.75 -7.46 29.32
CA LYS A 17 0.14 -8.60 28.61
C LYS A 17 1.12 -9.77 28.55
N VAL A 18 0.57 -10.98 28.57
CA VAL A 18 1.36 -12.22 28.41
C VAL A 18 1.90 -12.30 26.98
N CYS A 19 3.23 -12.34 26.85
CA CYS A 19 3.92 -12.51 25.57
C CYS A 19 3.60 -13.88 24.96
N ARG A 20 3.29 -13.91 23.65
CA ARG A 20 3.08 -15.13 22.87
C ARG A 20 4.02 -15.14 21.66
N HIS A 21 4.16 -16.27 20.97
CA HIS A 21 5.13 -16.48 19.88
C HIS A 21 5.18 -15.34 18.83
N ASN A 22 4.02 -14.78 18.46
CA ASN A 22 3.90 -13.70 17.46
C ASN A 22 3.86 -12.27 18.06
N ASN A 23 3.82 -12.14 19.40
CA ASN A 23 3.71 -10.85 20.09
C ASN A 23 4.68 -10.82 21.27
N LYS A 24 5.92 -10.38 20.98
CA LYS A 24 7.04 -10.35 21.92
C LYS A 24 7.05 -9.12 22.84
N ARG A 25 6.04 -8.26 22.77
CA ARG A 25 5.98 -7.01 23.55
C ARG A 25 5.08 -7.23 24.75
N GLU A 26 5.43 -6.67 25.90
CA GLU A 26 4.61 -6.73 27.12
C GLU A 26 3.63 -5.55 27.23
N ALA A 27 3.96 -4.42 26.60
CA ALA A 27 3.13 -3.23 26.62
C ALA A 27 1.84 -3.38 25.78
N PHE A 28 0.75 -2.79 26.28
CA PHE A 28 -0.49 -2.61 25.53
C PHE A 28 -0.30 -1.57 24.42
N THR A 29 -0.83 -1.88 23.24
CA THR A 29 -0.88 -0.95 22.10
C THR A 29 -2.33 -0.70 21.71
N GLY A 30 -2.60 0.46 21.11
CA GLY A 30 -3.94 0.77 20.60
C GLY A 30 -4.44 -0.28 19.58
N SER A 31 -3.56 -0.78 18.71
CA SER A 31 -3.87 -1.85 17.75
C SER A 31 -4.24 -3.17 18.41
N PHE A 32 -3.55 -3.53 19.50
CA PHE A 32 -3.86 -4.73 20.27
C PHE A 32 -5.24 -4.63 20.92
N LEU A 33 -5.53 -3.50 21.58
CA LEU A 33 -6.84 -3.27 22.20
C LEU A 33 -7.99 -3.26 21.19
N ILE A 34 -7.76 -2.79 19.96
CA ILE A 34 -8.74 -2.91 18.87
C ILE A 34 -9.07 -4.39 18.61
N GLY A 35 -8.05 -5.24 18.49
CA GLY A 35 -8.25 -6.68 18.29
C GLY A 35 -8.97 -7.36 19.45
N VAL A 36 -8.76 -6.89 20.69
CA VAL A 36 -9.46 -7.39 21.88
C VAL A 36 -10.92 -6.96 21.88
N LEU A 37 -11.20 -5.66 21.70
CA LEU A 37 -12.56 -5.12 21.74
C LEU A 37 -13.44 -5.65 20.60
N ASP A 38 -12.86 -5.90 19.42
CA ASP A 38 -13.57 -6.40 18.24
C ASP A 38 -13.77 -7.93 18.26
N ASN A 39 -13.39 -8.61 19.35
CA ASN A 39 -13.53 -10.04 19.47
C ASN A 39 -14.86 -10.43 20.15
N PRO A 40 -15.85 -10.98 19.41
CA PRO A 40 -17.16 -11.39 19.92
C PRO A 40 -17.07 -12.64 20.80
N VAL A 41 -15.93 -13.32 20.82
CA VAL A 41 -15.70 -14.45 21.74
C VAL A 41 -15.90 -14.00 23.19
N TYR A 42 -15.54 -12.77 23.54
CA TYR A 42 -15.71 -12.29 24.90
C TYR A 42 -17.17 -12.09 25.32
N CYS A 43 -18.12 -11.96 24.39
CA CYS A 43 -19.56 -11.94 24.68
C CYS A 43 -20.24 -13.29 24.41
N GLY A 44 -19.48 -14.39 24.33
CA GLY A 44 -20.05 -15.73 24.14
C GLY A 44 -20.30 -16.10 22.68
N LYS A 45 -19.97 -15.24 21.70
CA LYS A 45 -20.23 -15.52 20.27
C LYS A 45 -19.00 -15.98 19.50
N LEU A 46 -19.21 -16.87 18.55
CA LEU A 46 -18.22 -17.35 17.59
C LEU A 46 -18.46 -16.72 16.23
N ALA A 47 -17.41 -16.20 15.62
CA ALA A 47 -17.47 -15.57 14.31
C ALA A 47 -16.97 -16.53 13.24
N TYR A 48 -17.84 -16.88 12.30
CA TYR A 48 -17.52 -17.75 11.18
C TYR A 48 -17.40 -16.94 9.89
N GLY A 49 -16.39 -17.22 9.07
CA GLY A 49 -16.17 -16.50 7.80
C GLY A 49 -15.40 -15.18 7.91
N ARG A 50 -14.82 -14.84 9.07
CA ARG A 50 -13.99 -13.62 9.23
C ARG A 50 -12.85 -13.47 8.24
N ARG A 51 -12.36 -14.60 7.74
CA ARG A 51 -11.20 -14.75 6.89
C ARG A 51 -11.52 -15.80 5.84
N HIS A 52 -11.21 -15.51 4.60
CA HIS A 52 -11.24 -16.50 3.53
C HIS A 52 -9.92 -16.46 2.76
N ASN A 53 -9.57 -17.59 2.17
CA ASN A 53 -8.40 -17.69 1.32
C ASN A 53 -8.78 -17.19 -0.07
N GLU A 54 -8.26 -16.03 -0.43
CA GLU A 54 -8.40 -15.48 -1.78
C GLU A 54 -7.15 -15.78 -2.57
N LYS A 55 -7.31 -16.40 -3.75
CA LYS A 55 -6.18 -16.71 -4.63
C LYS A 55 -5.55 -15.39 -5.08
N ILE A 56 -4.23 -15.26 -4.96
CA ILE A 56 -3.52 -14.06 -5.42
C ILE A 56 -3.58 -14.06 -6.95
N PRO A 57 -4.29 -13.09 -7.57
CA PRO A 57 -4.40 -13.01 -9.02
C PRO A 57 -3.00 -12.69 -9.58
N GLY A 58 -2.36 -13.66 -10.22
CA GLY A 58 -0.92 -13.53 -10.52
C GLY A 58 -0.10 -14.79 -10.30
N THR A 59 -0.58 -15.70 -9.47
CA THR A 59 0.24 -16.82 -8.98
C THR A 59 -0.48 -18.16 -9.11
N ARG A 60 0.26 -19.22 -9.45
CA ARG A 60 -0.31 -20.54 -9.76
C ARG A 60 -1.06 -21.13 -8.55
N ASN A 61 -0.49 -21.06 -7.35
CA ASN A 61 -1.02 -21.68 -6.13
C ASN A 61 -0.75 -20.84 -4.85
N GLN A 62 -0.65 -19.51 -4.95
CA GLN A 62 -0.54 -18.68 -3.74
C GLN A 62 -1.88 -18.07 -3.38
N TYR A 63 -2.24 -18.23 -2.12
CA TYR A 63 -3.45 -17.67 -1.53
C TYR A 63 -3.03 -16.69 -0.45
N HIS A 64 -3.79 -15.61 -0.34
CA HIS A 64 -3.67 -14.69 0.78
C HIS A 64 -4.95 -14.69 1.59
N ILE A 65 -4.81 -14.52 2.90
CA ILE A 65 -5.94 -14.51 3.81
C ILE A 65 -6.53 -13.11 3.80
N VAL A 66 -7.74 -12.98 3.26
CA VAL A 66 -8.45 -11.71 3.17
C VAL A 66 -9.51 -11.63 4.26
N LYS A 67 -9.51 -10.51 4.99
CA LYS A 67 -10.51 -10.21 6.02
C LYS A 67 -11.81 -9.77 5.36
N GLN A 68 -12.90 -10.46 5.67
CA GLN A 68 -14.22 -10.06 5.21
C GLN A 68 -14.85 -9.07 6.21
N LYS A 69 -15.59 -8.08 5.68
CA LYS A 69 -16.32 -7.11 6.50
C LYS A 69 -17.60 -7.72 7.07
N ASP A 70 -18.29 -8.52 6.26
CA ASP A 70 -19.53 -9.19 6.62
C ASP A 70 -19.24 -10.66 6.93
N TYR A 71 -19.61 -11.09 8.13
CA TYR A 71 -19.43 -12.46 8.60
C TYR A 71 -20.50 -12.78 9.64
N THR A 72 -20.88 -14.05 9.74
CA THR A 72 -21.98 -14.48 10.62
C THR A 72 -21.46 -14.76 12.03
N LEU A 73 -22.26 -14.37 13.03
CA LEU A 73 -22.02 -14.66 14.44
C LEU A 73 -22.97 -15.78 14.90
N TYR A 74 -22.44 -16.72 15.65
CA TYR A 74 -23.17 -17.84 16.25
C TYR A 74 -22.93 -17.84 17.76
N ASP A 75 -23.86 -18.39 18.53
CA ASP A 75 -23.66 -18.54 19.97
C ASP A 75 -22.68 -19.69 20.24
N GLY A 76 -21.68 -19.40 21.07
CA GLY A 76 -20.67 -20.35 21.52
C GLY A 76 -21.12 -21.11 22.76
N ILE A 77 -20.45 -22.23 23.03
CA ILE A 77 -20.70 -23.07 24.20
C ILE A 77 -19.95 -22.53 25.44
N HIS A 78 -19.02 -21.60 25.25
CA HIS A 78 -18.19 -21.05 26.32
C HIS A 78 -18.90 -19.94 27.09
N GLU A 79 -18.57 -19.82 28.38
CA GLU A 79 -19.08 -18.77 29.24
C GLU A 79 -18.59 -17.38 28.76
N PRO A 80 -19.48 -16.40 28.58
CA PRO A 80 -19.11 -15.05 28.19
C PRO A 80 -18.36 -14.33 29.31
N ILE A 81 -17.31 -13.57 28.98
CA ILE A 81 -16.57 -12.73 29.94
C ILE A 81 -17.32 -11.42 30.21
N ILE A 82 -18.02 -10.90 29.19
CA ILE A 82 -18.83 -9.68 29.26
C ILE A 82 -20.21 -9.95 28.67
N SER A 83 -21.21 -9.15 29.06
CA SER A 83 -22.55 -9.25 28.49
C SER A 83 -22.56 -8.91 26.99
N GLU A 84 -23.52 -9.46 26.25
CA GLU A 84 -23.72 -9.09 24.85
C GLU A 84 -24.06 -7.59 24.72
N GLU A 85 -24.83 -7.04 25.66
CA GLU A 85 -25.21 -5.64 25.70
C GLU A 85 -24.00 -4.71 25.84
N ASP A 86 -23.07 -5.02 26.75
CA ASP A 86 -21.83 -4.24 26.94
C ASP A 86 -20.94 -4.31 25.70
N TRP A 87 -20.84 -5.48 25.08
CA TRP A 87 -20.07 -5.65 23.85
C TRP A 87 -20.66 -4.82 22.70
N GLN A 88 -21.97 -4.87 22.51
CA GLN A 88 -22.66 -4.05 21.50
C GLN A 88 -22.50 -2.55 21.76
N LEU A 89 -22.57 -2.12 23.03
CA LEU A 89 -22.32 -0.73 23.43
C LEU A 89 -20.89 -0.29 23.07
N ALA A 90 -19.89 -1.12 23.36
CA ALA A 90 -18.50 -0.86 22.99
C ALA A 90 -18.33 -0.76 21.47
N GLN A 91 -18.94 -1.66 20.70
CA GLN A 91 -18.91 -1.61 19.23
C GLN A 91 -19.55 -0.34 18.67
N LYS A 92 -20.70 0.08 19.21
CA LYS A 92 -21.37 1.33 18.83
C LYS A 92 -20.49 2.56 19.12
N GLN A 93 -19.87 2.63 20.29
CA GLN A 93 -18.92 3.71 20.61
C GLN A 93 -17.70 3.70 19.68
N ARG A 94 -17.20 2.52 19.30
CA ARG A 94 -16.10 2.39 18.34
C ARG A 94 -16.49 2.88 16.95
N GLN A 95 -17.67 2.52 16.44
CA GLN A 95 -18.14 3.02 15.14
C GLN A 95 -18.29 4.54 15.12
N GLN A 96 -18.69 5.14 16.24
CA GLN A 96 -18.75 6.61 16.38
C GLN A 96 -17.36 7.25 16.43
N THR A 97 -16.42 6.63 17.13
CA THR A 97 -15.06 7.16 17.33
C THR A 97 -14.14 6.90 16.12
N ASN A 98 -14.37 5.80 15.38
CA ASN A 98 -13.58 5.36 14.22
C ASN A 98 -14.03 6.06 12.93
N LYS A 99 -14.30 7.36 13.01
CA LYS A 99 -14.56 8.20 11.85
C LYS A 99 -13.28 8.96 11.52
N ARG A 100 -12.88 8.96 10.24
CA ARG A 100 -11.84 9.87 9.75
C ARG A 100 -12.29 11.27 10.14
N GLN A 101 -11.50 11.96 10.97
CA GLN A 101 -11.80 13.36 11.27
C GLN A 101 -11.67 14.13 9.96
N ILE A 102 -12.81 14.67 9.51
CA ILE A 102 -12.87 15.48 8.31
C ILE A 102 -12.17 16.79 8.66
N LYS A 103 -11.27 17.23 7.78
CA LYS A 103 -10.57 18.50 7.94
C LYS A 103 -11.62 19.60 8.09
N THR A 104 -11.58 20.32 9.20
CA THR A 104 -12.58 21.37 9.50
C THR A 104 -12.17 22.73 8.94
N HIS A 105 -10.90 22.88 8.60
CA HIS A 105 -10.26 24.16 8.35
C HIS A 105 -9.16 24.04 7.30
N SER A 106 -8.97 25.08 6.49
CA SER A 106 -7.96 25.11 5.41
C SER A 106 -8.20 23.94 4.44
N LEU A 107 -9.44 23.81 3.96
CA LEU A 107 -9.92 22.65 3.20
C LEU A 107 -9.12 22.40 1.92
N ASP A 108 -8.58 23.47 1.33
CA ASP A 108 -7.83 23.43 0.07
C ASP A 108 -6.34 23.13 0.27
N HIS A 109 -5.82 23.25 1.50
CA HIS A 109 -4.43 22.93 1.82
C HIS A 109 -4.26 21.43 2.03
N GLU A 110 -3.16 20.83 1.61
CA GLU A 110 -2.84 19.45 1.98
C GLU A 110 -1.34 19.31 2.22
N HIS A 111 -0.99 18.67 3.33
CA HIS A 111 0.42 18.46 3.67
C HIS A 111 1.05 17.43 2.73
N VAL A 112 1.81 17.91 1.74
CA VAL A 112 2.32 17.14 0.59
C VAL A 112 3.15 15.94 1.03
N LEU A 113 4.07 16.13 1.98
CA LEU A 113 4.98 15.10 2.48
C LEU A 113 4.46 14.36 3.73
N SER A 114 3.23 14.63 4.16
CA SER A 114 2.63 13.95 5.32
C SER A 114 2.49 12.44 5.05
N GLY A 115 3.12 11.62 5.92
CA GLY A 115 3.22 10.16 5.77
C GLY A 115 4.50 9.68 5.07
N LEU A 116 5.06 10.48 4.16
CA LEU A 116 6.35 10.22 3.50
C LEU A 116 7.52 10.61 4.40
N LEU A 117 7.43 11.78 5.03
CA LEU A 117 8.44 12.30 5.94
C LEU A 117 8.54 11.46 7.21
N LYS A 118 9.75 11.04 7.58
CA LYS A 118 10.02 10.18 8.75
C LYS A 118 10.73 10.97 9.84
N CYS A 119 10.34 10.69 11.09
CA CYS A 119 10.97 11.27 12.25
C CYS A 119 12.41 10.72 12.41
N PRO A 120 13.43 11.59 12.58
CA PRO A 120 14.82 11.16 12.70
C PRO A 120 15.11 10.31 13.94
N ILE A 121 14.28 10.38 14.97
CA ILE A 121 14.50 9.69 16.25
C ILE A 121 13.74 8.36 16.31
N CYS A 122 12.44 8.36 16.00
CA CYS A 122 11.60 7.16 16.13
C CYS A 122 11.29 6.45 14.80
N GLY A 123 11.68 7.02 13.65
CA GLY A 123 11.36 6.48 12.32
C GLY A 123 9.88 6.54 11.93
N GLY A 124 8.99 6.92 12.86
CA GLY A 124 7.55 7.06 12.59
C GLY A 124 7.26 8.21 11.62
N GLY A 125 6.16 8.11 10.86
CA GLY A 125 5.73 9.16 9.94
C GLY A 125 5.46 10.48 10.67
N MET A 126 5.96 11.60 10.13
CA MET A 126 5.66 12.93 10.63
C MET A 126 4.28 13.37 10.16
N TYR A 127 3.60 14.16 11.00
CA TYR A 127 2.27 14.65 10.75
C TYR A 127 2.32 16.12 10.39
N GLY A 128 1.48 16.50 9.43
CA GLY A 128 1.13 17.89 9.21
C GLY A 128 0.37 18.48 10.41
N ASN A 129 0.70 19.72 10.71
CA ASN A 129 0.12 20.54 11.76
C ASN A 129 -0.18 21.93 11.19
N VAL A 130 -1.31 22.49 11.63
CA VAL A 130 -1.67 23.88 11.35
C VAL A 130 -1.62 24.68 12.65
N ASN A 131 -0.96 25.82 12.60
CA ASN A 131 -0.96 26.81 13.68
C ASN A 131 -1.81 28.00 13.24
N ARG A 132 -2.93 28.19 13.93
CA ARG A 132 -3.87 29.29 13.68
C ARG A 132 -3.89 30.21 14.88
N LYS A 133 -3.51 31.47 14.67
CA LYS A 133 -3.54 32.51 15.71
C LYS A 133 -4.74 33.42 15.49
N LYS A 134 -5.47 33.71 16.57
CA LYS A 134 -6.57 34.67 16.57
C LYS A 134 -6.03 36.07 16.87
N LYS A 135 -6.52 37.08 16.15
CA LYS A 135 -6.25 38.49 16.39
C LYS A 135 -7.15 39.02 17.52
N GLY A 136 -6.76 40.17 18.08
CA GLY A 136 -7.56 40.86 19.11
C GLY A 136 -8.95 41.30 18.63
N ASP A 137 -9.11 41.54 17.32
CA ASP A 137 -10.37 41.93 16.67
C ASP A 137 -11.34 40.75 16.41
N GLY A 138 -10.96 39.53 16.77
CA GLY A 138 -11.78 38.34 16.55
C GLY A 138 -11.49 37.59 15.25
N THR A 139 -10.75 38.20 14.30
CA THR A 139 -10.35 37.56 13.03
C THR A 139 -9.10 36.68 13.23
N TYR A 140 -8.69 35.92 12.21
CA TYR A 140 -7.51 35.05 12.29
C TYR A 140 -6.33 35.63 11.50
N TYR A 141 -5.10 35.39 11.99
CA TYR A 141 -3.90 35.54 11.18
C TYR A 141 -3.85 34.42 10.12
N ARG A 142 -2.96 34.57 9.12
CA ARG A 142 -2.68 33.49 8.17
C ARG A 142 -2.30 32.22 8.92
N ASP A 143 -2.78 31.09 8.42
CA ASP A 143 -2.42 29.78 8.93
C ASP A 143 -0.94 29.51 8.59
N TYR A 144 -0.21 28.96 9.55
CA TYR A 144 1.15 28.48 9.34
C TYR A 144 1.16 26.97 9.44
N PHE A 145 1.83 26.32 8.49
CA PHE A 145 1.84 24.88 8.40
C PHE A 145 3.22 24.29 8.72
N TYR A 146 3.21 23.17 9.43
CA TYR A 146 4.40 22.55 9.98
C TYR A 146 4.33 21.02 9.89
N TYR A 147 5.50 20.39 9.77
CA TYR A 147 5.66 18.98 10.04
C TYR A 147 6.18 18.76 11.46
N ALA A 148 5.52 17.88 12.21
CA ALA A 148 5.91 17.54 13.57
C ALA A 148 5.72 16.05 13.85
N CYS A 149 6.58 15.49 14.70
CA CYS A 149 6.37 14.15 15.23
C CYS A 149 5.27 14.19 16.30
N LYS A 150 4.15 13.48 16.07
CA LYS A 150 3.08 13.29 17.06
C LYS A 150 3.20 11.99 17.83
N HIS A 151 4.22 11.19 17.53
CA HIS A 151 4.51 9.93 18.21
C HIS A 151 5.13 10.16 19.61
N ARG A 152 4.50 11.00 20.44
CA ARG A 152 4.96 11.37 21.80
C ARG A 152 4.86 10.22 22.82
N LEU A 153 4.34 9.08 22.38
CA LEU A 153 4.14 7.85 23.14
C LEU A 153 4.82 6.71 22.40
N HIS A 154 5.17 5.65 23.13
CA HIS A 154 5.98 4.51 22.66
C HIS A 154 5.60 4.05 21.24
N VAL A 155 6.49 4.31 20.27
CA VAL A 155 6.50 3.59 18.98
C VAL A 155 7.51 2.48 19.14
N ASP A 156 7.07 1.25 18.93
CA ASP A 156 7.93 0.07 19.08
C ASP A 156 8.61 -0.09 20.46
N GLY A 157 7.99 0.45 21.52
CA GLY A 157 8.52 0.38 22.88
C GLY A 157 9.55 1.45 23.22
N LYS A 158 9.85 2.40 22.32
CA LYS A 158 10.70 3.57 22.60
C LYS A 158 9.89 4.86 22.58
N ARG A 159 10.01 5.67 23.64
CA ARG A 159 9.41 7.00 23.71
C ARG A 159 10.18 7.93 22.76
N CYS A 160 9.47 8.63 21.88
CA CYS A 160 10.06 9.69 21.07
C CYS A 160 10.00 11.02 21.84
N ASP A 161 11.16 11.62 22.06
CA ASP A 161 11.36 12.94 22.66
C ASP A 161 11.62 14.03 21.61
N TYR A 162 11.46 13.71 20.32
CA TYR A 162 11.62 14.68 19.25
C TYR A 162 10.47 15.70 19.25
N HIS A 163 10.82 16.96 19.52
CA HIS A 163 9.86 18.06 19.67
C HIS A 163 9.96 19.16 18.61
N HIS A 164 10.95 19.07 17.71
CA HIS A 164 11.16 20.07 16.68
C HIS A 164 9.96 20.12 15.70
N GLN A 165 9.56 21.34 15.33
CA GLN A 165 8.52 21.60 14.33
C GLN A 165 9.15 22.27 13.13
N TRP A 166 9.16 21.56 12.00
CA TRP A 166 9.69 22.09 10.76
C TRP A 166 8.63 22.85 10.01
N GLY A 167 8.95 24.05 9.51
CA GLY A 167 8.07 24.76 8.58
C GLY A 167 7.87 23.92 7.32
N GLU A 168 6.62 23.76 6.89
CA GLU A 168 6.27 22.94 5.72
C GLU A 168 6.97 23.42 4.46
N GLU A 169 6.88 24.72 4.17
CA GLU A 169 7.54 25.37 3.02
C GLU A 169 9.04 25.04 2.96
N ILE A 170 9.72 24.99 4.11
CA ILE A 170 11.17 24.73 4.18
C ILE A 170 11.50 23.30 3.74
N ILE A 171 10.74 22.31 4.22
CA ILE A 171 10.99 20.91 3.87
C ILE A 171 10.52 20.63 2.44
N ASP A 172 9.34 21.11 2.08
CA ASP A 172 8.76 20.86 0.77
C ASP A 172 9.67 21.44 -0.31
N SER A 173 10.13 22.69 -0.18
CA SER A 173 11.09 23.29 -1.12
C SER A 173 12.43 22.54 -1.16
N ALA A 174 12.94 22.05 -0.03
CA ALA A 174 14.18 21.27 -0.01
C ALA A 174 14.05 19.94 -0.77
N VAL A 175 12.91 19.26 -0.64
CA VAL A 175 12.63 18.02 -1.37
C VAL A 175 12.40 18.30 -2.86
N GLU A 176 11.65 19.34 -3.19
CA GLU A 176 11.39 19.80 -4.55
C GLU A 176 12.70 20.14 -5.28
N GLU A 177 13.61 20.88 -4.64
CA GLU A 177 14.91 21.23 -5.21
C GLU A 177 15.75 19.98 -5.55
N ILE A 178 15.74 18.98 -4.68
CA ILE A 178 16.44 17.71 -4.92
C ILE A 178 15.84 16.99 -6.13
N ILE A 179 14.51 16.97 -6.25
CA ILE A 179 13.82 16.34 -7.39
C ILE A 179 14.10 17.11 -8.68
N HIS A 180 14.05 18.44 -8.66
CA HIS A 180 14.42 19.29 -9.81
C HIS A 180 15.84 18.97 -10.30
N LYS A 181 16.81 18.88 -9.38
CA LYS A 181 18.20 18.53 -9.72
C LYS A 181 18.32 17.12 -10.30
N LEU A 182 17.56 16.18 -9.75
CA LEU A 182 17.53 14.79 -10.22
C LEU A 182 16.99 14.69 -11.64
N VAL A 183 15.84 15.32 -11.91
CA VAL A 183 15.16 15.31 -13.22
C VAL A 183 16.00 16.00 -14.29
N ASN A 184 16.66 17.12 -13.95
CA ASN A 184 17.50 17.87 -14.89
C ASN A 184 18.86 17.23 -15.18
N THR A 185 19.14 16.05 -14.64
CA THR A 185 20.37 15.31 -14.95
C THR A 185 20.19 14.51 -16.26
N PRO A 186 21.02 14.70 -17.30
CA PRO A 186 20.84 14.02 -18.60
C PRO A 186 20.83 12.49 -18.53
N ALA A 187 21.62 11.91 -17.61
CA ALA A 187 21.65 10.47 -17.37
C ALA A 187 20.30 9.92 -16.83
N PHE A 188 19.55 10.74 -16.08
CA PHE A 188 18.24 10.39 -15.56
C PHE A 188 17.19 10.41 -16.69
N GLU A 189 17.18 11.45 -17.52
CA GLU A 189 16.28 11.52 -18.67
C GLU A 189 16.48 10.35 -19.64
N GLN A 190 17.74 10.03 -19.98
CA GLN A 190 18.04 8.90 -20.86
C GLN A 190 17.59 7.57 -20.24
N GLY A 191 17.88 7.34 -18.96
CA GLY A 191 17.48 6.12 -18.24
C GLY A 191 15.96 5.93 -18.16
N ILE A 192 15.20 7.03 -18.04
CA ILE A 192 13.74 6.99 -18.11
C ILE A 192 13.24 6.64 -19.50
N ARG A 193 13.76 7.30 -20.55
CA ARG A 193 13.31 7.07 -21.93
C ARG A 193 13.54 5.62 -22.38
N GLU A 194 14.66 5.02 -21.99
CA GLU A 194 14.96 3.60 -22.24
C GLU A 194 13.96 2.67 -21.53
N LYS A 195 13.44 3.06 -20.37
CA LYS A 195 12.50 2.26 -19.58
C LYS A 195 11.05 2.35 -20.06
N ILE A 196 10.57 3.55 -20.42
CA ILE A 196 9.24 3.72 -21.02
C ILE A 196 9.12 2.86 -22.29
N GLY A 197 10.21 2.70 -23.06
CA GLY A 197 10.27 1.89 -24.28
C GLY A 197 10.66 0.41 -24.13
N GLY A 198 11.07 -0.06 -22.94
CA GLY A 198 11.58 -1.43 -22.77
C GLY A 198 10.50 -2.48 -23.04
N LYS A 199 10.77 -3.59 -23.75
CA LYS A 199 9.75 -4.65 -23.93
C LYS A 199 9.35 -5.27 -22.58
N LEU A 200 8.04 -5.49 -22.38
CA LEU A 200 7.53 -6.33 -21.31
C LEU A 200 7.95 -7.76 -21.62
N ASP A 201 8.69 -8.39 -20.72
CA ASP A 201 8.99 -9.82 -20.84
C ASP A 201 7.81 -10.63 -20.33
N THR A 202 6.77 -10.74 -21.17
CA THR A 202 5.59 -11.58 -20.92
C THR A 202 5.66 -12.90 -21.67
N ALA A 203 6.80 -13.25 -22.27
CA ALA A 203 6.93 -14.37 -23.19
C ALA A 203 6.48 -15.71 -22.57
N GLU A 204 6.78 -15.95 -21.29
CA GLU A 204 6.35 -17.15 -20.57
C GLU A 204 4.83 -17.19 -20.36
N LEU A 205 4.22 -16.07 -19.98
CA LEU A 205 2.76 -15.96 -19.77
C LEU A 205 2.01 -16.04 -21.11
N ASP A 206 2.57 -15.46 -22.16
CA ASP A 206 2.05 -15.55 -23.53
C ASP A 206 2.07 -17.00 -24.03
N ALA A 207 3.16 -17.74 -23.76
CA ALA A 207 3.26 -19.16 -24.10
C ALA A 207 2.27 -20.03 -23.28
N GLU A 208 2.11 -19.75 -21.99
CA GLU A 208 1.12 -20.42 -21.13
C GLU A 208 -0.31 -20.17 -21.63
N MET A 209 -0.64 -18.93 -22.00
CA MET A 209 -1.93 -18.54 -22.56
C MET A 209 -2.24 -19.30 -23.86
N GLU A 210 -1.27 -19.39 -24.78
CA GLU A 210 -1.46 -20.12 -26.04
C GLU A 210 -1.62 -21.62 -25.82
N ALA A 211 -0.90 -22.22 -24.87
CA ALA A 211 -1.06 -23.62 -24.50
C ALA A 211 -2.48 -23.89 -23.96
N LEU A 212 -2.98 -23.05 -23.05
CA LEU A 212 -4.33 -23.18 -22.47
C LEU A 212 -5.42 -22.98 -23.54
N ARG A 213 -5.28 -21.99 -24.43
CA ARG A 213 -6.19 -21.78 -25.57
C ARG A 213 -6.20 -22.97 -26.53
N LYS A 214 -5.04 -23.60 -26.77
CA LYS A 214 -4.95 -24.82 -27.57
C LYS A 214 -5.69 -25.98 -26.89
N GLN A 215 -5.52 -26.16 -25.58
CA GLN A 215 -6.22 -27.19 -24.82
C GLN A 215 -7.74 -26.97 -24.84
N LEU A 216 -8.19 -25.72 -24.67
CA LEU A 216 -9.62 -25.36 -24.76
C LEU A 216 -10.18 -25.75 -26.13
N ARG A 217 -9.51 -25.39 -27.23
CA ARG A 217 -9.92 -25.76 -28.59
C ARG A 217 -10.06 -27.28 -28.78
N GLN A 218 -9.14 -28.06 -28.22
CA GLN A 218 -9.20 -29.53 -28.28
C GLN A 218 -10.38 -30.10 -27.49
N LEU A 219 -10.64 -29.57 -26.30
CA LEU A 219 -11.77 -29.98 -25.47
C LEU A 219 -13.10 -29.61 -26.11
N THR A 220 -13.23 -28.41 -26.68
CA THR A 220 -14.43 -27.99 -27.42
C THR A 220 -14.71 -28.92 -28.60
N GLY A 221 -13.69 -29.26 -29.40
CA GLY A 221 -13.87 -30.22 -30.49
C GLY A 221 -14.24 -31.64 -30.01
N THR A 222 -13.80 -32.03 -28.81
CA THR A 222 -14.21 -33.31 -28.18
C THR A 222 -15.66 -33.26 -27.71
N LYS A 223 -16.08 -32.13 -27.12
CA LYS A 223 -17.45 -31.85 -26.70
C LYS A 223 -18.41 -31.90 -27.90
N ASP A 224 -18.04 -31.29 -29.02
CA ASP A 224 -18.86 -31.29 -30.24
C ASP A 224 -19.02 -32.71 -30.82
N ARG A 225 -17.94 -33.50 -30.93
CA ARG A 225 -18.03 -34.91 -31.35
C ARG A 225 -18.88 -35.78 -30.42
N LEU A 226 -18.80 -35.55 -29.10
CA LEU A 226 -19.67 -36.27 -28.15
C LEU A 226 -21.13 -35.87 -28.33
N GLY A 227 -21.41 -34.60 -28.64
CA GLY A 227 -22.74 -34.13 -29.02
C GLY A 227 -23.27 -34.88 -30.25
N GLU A 228 -22.48 -34.96 -31.32
CA GLU A 228 -22.85 -35.72 -32.53
C GLU A 228 -23.13 -37.21 -32.23
N GLN A 229 -22.36 -37.83 -31.33
CA GLN A 229 -22.58 -39.21 -30.91
C GLN A 229 -23.88 -39.40 -30.11
N ILE A 230 -24.25 -38.40 -29.29
CA ILE A 230 -25.50 -38.41 -28.54
C ILE A 230 -26.69 -38.22 -29.49
N ASP A 231 -26.59 -37.29 -30.44
CA ASP A 231 -27.64 -37.03 -31.43
C ASP A 231 -27.88 -38.23 -32.36
N ALA A 232 -26.85 -39.05 -32.60
CA ALA A 232 -26.92 -40.26 -33.42
C ALA A 232 -27.41 -41.51 -32.67
N LEU A 233 -27.79 -41.41 -31.39
CA LEU A 233 -28.32 -42.55 -30.63
C LEU A 233 -29.70 -42.98 -31.15
N ASP A 234 -29.84 -44.27 -31.41
CA ASP A 234 -31.12 -44.90 -31.74
C ASP A 234 -31.91 -45.25 -30.46
N PHE A 235 -33.12 -44.72 -30.35
CA PHE A 235 -34.00 -44.94 -29.20
C PHE A 235 -34.49 -46.41 -29.11
N ASP A 236 -34.56 -47.11 -30.24
CA ASP A 236 -35.03 -48.50 -30.30
C ASP A 236 -33.93 -49.53 -29.94
N ASP A 237 -32.70 -49.08 -29.66
CA ASP A 237 -31.59 -49.95 -29.25
C ASP A 237 -31.86 -50.56 -27.85
N PRO A 238 -31.78 -51.90 -27.67
CA PRO A 238 -31.98 -52.56 -26.37
C PRO A 238 -31.04 -52.09 -25.24
N HIS A 239 -29.94 -51.44 -25.58
CA HIS A 239 -28.94 -50.87 -24.67
C HIS A 239 -28.93 -49.34 -24.67
N TYR A 240 -29.92 -48.67 -25.27
CA TYR A 240 -30.03 -47.21 -25.36
C TYR A 240 -29.72 -46.52 -24.03
N THR A 241 -30.42 -46.88 -22.95
CA THR A 241 -30.27 -46.24 -21.63
C THR A 241 -28.83 -46.29 -21.13
N ARG A 242 -28.13 -47.42 -21.34
CA ARG A 242 -26.74 -47.58 -20.90
C ARG A 242 -25.77 -46.78 -21.75
N LYS A 243 -25.97 -46.74 -23.08
CA LYS A 243 -25.15 -45.96 -24.02
C LYS A 243 -25.34 -44.45 -23.81
N ALA A 244 -26.57 -44.01 -23.63
CA ALA A 244 -26.91 -42.62 -23.34
C ALA A 244 -26.26 -42.16 -22.02
N GLN A 245 -26.34 -42.97 -20.96
CA GLN A 245 -25.69 -42.66 -19.68
C GLN A 245 -24.16 -42.55 -19.81
N ASP A 246 -23.50 -43.49 -20.50
CA ASP A 246 -22.04 -43.44 -20.70
C ASP A 246 -21.60 -42.17 -21.46
N LEU A 247 -22.33 -41.82 -22.52
CA LEU A 247 -22.06 -40.61 -23.30
C LEU A 247 -22.31 -39.34 -22.47
N GLN A 248 -23.37 -39.31 -21.66
CA GLN A 248 -23.67 -38.21 -20.75
C GLN A 248 -22.56 -38.01 -19.70
N GLU A 249 -22.08 -39.10 -19.09
CA GLU A 249 -20.99 -39.05 -18.12
C GLU A 249 -19.68 -38.55 -18.75
N ARG A 250 -19.38 -39.00 -19.98
CA ARG A 250 -18.22 -38.51 -20.74
C ARG A 250 -18.35 -37.04 -21.10
N GLN A 251 -19.55 -36.61 -21.51
CA GLN A 251 -19.84 -35.21 -21.83
C GLN A 251 -19.67 -34.32 -20.59
N ASN A 252 -20.19 -34.74 -19.43
CA ASN A 252 -20.02 -34.04 -18.16
C ASN A 252 -18.54 -33.86 -17.79
N ARG A 253 -17.72 -34.91 -17.94
CA ARG A 253 -16.27 -34.80 -17.69
C ARG A 253 -15.58 -33.80 -18.62
N VAL A 254 -15.99 -33.72 -19.88
CA VAL A 254 -15.45 -32.72 -20.82
C VAL A 254 -15.88 -31.32 -20.42
N TYR A 255 -17.13 -31.12 -19.98
CA TYR A 255 -17.58 -29.83 -19.42
C TYR A 255 -16.77 -29.42 -18.19
N ASP A 256 -16.52 -30.33 -17.25
CA ASP A 256 -15.69 -30.06 -16.07
C ASP A 256 -14.26 -29.63 -16.46
N GLN A 257 -13.68 -30.30 -17.47
CA GLN A 257 -12.36 -29.95 -18.00
C GLN A 257 -12.35 -28.59 -18.70
N ILE A 258 -13.37 -28.28 -19.50
CA ILE A 258 -13.53 -26.96 -20.14
C ILE A 258 -13.60 -25.87 -19.06
N ALA A 259 -14.47 -26.03 -18.06
CA ALA A 259 -14.60 -25.08 -16.97
C ALA A 259 -13.27 -24.86 -16.23
N SER A 260 -12.51 -25.94 -15.96
CA SER A 260 -11.19 -25.84 -15.34
C SER A 260 -10.17 -25.07 -16.19
N VAL A 261 -10.18 -25.26 -17.51
CA VAL A 261 -9.27 -24.57 -18.43
C VAL A 261 -9.67 -23.10 -18.58
N GLU A 262 -10.97 -22.79 -18.64
CA GLU A 262 -11.49 -21.42 -18.69
C GLU A 262 -11.11 -20.61 -17.45
N VAL A 263 -11.20 -21.22 -16.26
CA VAL A 263 -10.72 -20.60 -15.01
C VAL A 263 -9.22 -20.32 -15.11
N SER A 264 -8.43 -21.26 -15.62
CA SER A 264 -6.98 -21.08 -15.79
C SER A 264 -6.65 -19.94 -16.78
N ILE A 265 -7.41 -19.83 -17.88
CA ILE A 265 -7.27 -18.73 -18.85
C ILE A 265 -7.59 -17.39 -18.19
N ALA A 266 -8.71 -17.30 -17.46
CA ALA A 266 -9.11 -16.08 -16.76
C ALA A 266 -8.05 -15.66 -15.73
N GLU A 267 -7.46 -16.62 -15.02
CA GLU A 267 -6.38 -16.35 -14.08
C GLU A 267 -5.14 -15.77 -14.76
N VAL A 268 -4.63 -16.41 -15.83
CA VAL A 268 -3.44 -15.94 -16.58
C VAL A 268 -3.71 -14.55 -17.16
N GLN A 269 -4.90 -14.33 -17.71
CA GLN A 269 -5.32 -13.04 -18.26
C GLN A 269 -5.29 -11.93 -17.20
N THR A 270 -5.85 -12.22 -16.01
CA THR A 270 -5.81 -11.28 -14.88
C THR A 270 -4.37 -10.92 -14.49
N ARG A 271 -3.42 -11.86 -14.55
CA ARG A 271 -2.00 -11.57 -14.27
C ARG A 271 -1.42 -10.62 -15.30
N MET A 272 -1.67 -10.89 -16.58
CA MET A 272 -1.18 -10.07 -17.68
C MET A 272 -1.72 -8.65 -17.58
N ASP A 273 -3.01 -8.50 -17.28
CA ASP A 273 -3.64 -7.18 -17.15
C ASP A 273 -3.11 -6.41 -15.93
N ASN A 274 -2.90 -7.09 -14.80
CA ASN A 274 -2.25 -6.49 -13.63
C ASN A 274 -0.84 -5.99 -13.97
N ILE A 275 -0.01 -6.82 -14.63
CA ILE A 275 1.35 -6.43 -15.03
C ILE A 275 1.32 -5.22 -15.97
N ARG A 276 0.41 -5.21 -16.94
CA ARG A 276 0.23 -4.09 -17.88
C ARG A 276 -0.21 -2.82 -17.17
N GLN A 277 -1.19 -2.89 -16.26
CA GLN A 277 -1.66 -1.73 -15.50
C GLN A 277 -0.58 -1.14 -14.59
N HIS A 278 0.17 -1.99 -13.87
CA HIS A 278 1.27 -1.52 -13.04
C HIS A 278 2.35 -0.83 -13.87
N ARG A 279 2.66 -1.38 -15.05
CA ARG A 279 3.60 -0.74 -15.96
C ARG A 279 3.08 0.60 -16.47
N ILE A 280 1.85 0.67 -16.98
CA ILE A 280 1.25 1.92 -17.46
C ILE A 280 1.28 2.98 -16.35
N SER A 281 0.94 2.59 -15.12
CA SER A 281 1.05 3.48 -13.96
C SER A 281 2.49 3.97 -13.74
N THR A 282 3.49 3.11 -13.92
CA THR A 282 4.91 3.48 -13.74
C THR A 282 5.40 4.37 -14.89
N ASP A 283 5.07 4.03 -16.13
CA ASP A 283 5.40 4.82 -17.33
C ASP A 283 4.78 6.22 -17.26
N ASN A 284 3.55 6.33 -16.75
CA ASN A 284 2.91 7.62 -16.49
C ASN A 284 3.71 8.43 -15.46
N VAL A 285 4.12 7.83 -14.34
CA VAL A 285 4.94 8.51 -13.33
C VAL A 285 6.26 8.98 -13.91
N TYR A 286 6.92 8.15 -14.72
CA TYR A 286 8.13 8.53 -15.44
C TYR A 286 7.92 9.70 -16.41
N GLN A 287 6.81 9.71 -17.16
CA GLN A 287 6.46 10.85 -18.03
C GLN A 287 6.23 12.12 -17.22
N PHE A 288 5.51 12.04 -16.10
CA PHE A 288 5.34 13.20 -15.22
C PHE A 288 6.67 13.70 -14.66
N LEU A 289 7.59 12.81 -14.29
CA LEU A 289 8.93 13.20 -13.84
C LEU A 289 9.70 13.95 -14.94
N LEU A 290 9.62 13.54 -16.21
CA LEU A 290 10.24 14.28 -17.32
C LEU A 290 9.70 15.71 -17.50
N TYR A 291 8.45 15.95 -17.08
CA TYR A 291 7.80 17.25 -17.17
C TYR A 291 7.61 17.92 -15.80
N PHE A 292 8.35 17.48 -14.78
CA PHE A 292 8.22 17.96 -13.41
C PHE A 292 8.30 19.49 -13.35
N ASP A 293 9.32 20.08 -13.98
CA ASP A 293 9.56 21.53 -14.04
C ASP A 293 8.40 22.35 -14.64
N LYS A 294 7.55 21.72 -15.47
CA LYS A 294 6.43 22.41 -16.15
C LYS A 294 5.11 22.22 -15.44
N LEU A 295 4.90 21.04 -14.84
CA LEU A 295 3.60 20.61 -14.34
C LEU A 295 3.46 20.78 -12.83
N TYR A 296 4.55 20.59 -12.07
CA TYR A 296 4.46 20.48 -10.63
C TYR A 296 3.96 21.77 -9.96
N ASP A 297 4.37 22.95 -10.44
CA ASP A 297 3.90 24.23 -9.90
C ASP A 297 2.43 24.54 -10.21
N GLN A 298 1.84 23.85 -11.20
CA GLN A 298 0.43 24.02 -11.57
C GLN A 298 -0.50 23.12 -10.75
N PHE A 299 0.04 22.15 -10.01
CA PHE A 299 -0.74 21.20 -9.23
C PHE A 299 -1.27 21.82 -7.94
N THR A 300 -2.49 21.43 -7.59
CA THR A 300 -3.03 21.61 -6.24
C THR A 300 -2.24 20.79 -5.22
N ASP A 301 -2.31 21.14 -3.94
CA ASP A 301 -1.60 20.41 -2.88
C ASP A 301 -1.98 18.91 -2.82
N LEU A 302 -3.24 18.59 -3.11
CA LEU A 302 -3.72 17.20 -3.17
C LEU A 302 -3.09 16.44 -4.35
N GLU A 303 -2.96 17.09 -5.51
CA GLU A 303 -2.28 16.53 -6.68
C GLU A 303 -0.79 16.37 -6.42
N LYS A 304 -0.12 17.39 -5.86
CA LYS A 304 1.28 17.32 -5.41
C LYS A 304 1.51 16.17 -4.46
N LYS A 305 0.65 16.02 -3.45
CA LYS A 305 0.69 14.90 -2.50
C LYS A 305 0.55 13.55 -3.19
N THR A 306 -0.43 13.42 -4.07
CA THR A 306 -0.70 12.17 -4.79
C THR A 306 0.49 11.81 -5.68
N PHE A 307 1.04 12.81 -6.38
CA PHE A 307 2.22 12.68 -7.21
C PHE A 307 3.45 12.26 -6.40
N MET A 308 3.79 12.98 -5.33
CA MET A 308 4.92 12.63 -4.44
C MET A 308 4.78 11.20 -3.89
N ASN A 309 3.57 10.80 -3.46
CA ASN A 309 3.31 9.44 -2.97
C ASN A 309 3.43 8.35 -4.05
N SER A 310 3.36 8.70 -5.33
CA SER A 310 3.45 7.72 -6.43
C SER A 310 4.88 7.23 -6.67
N PHE A 311 5.90 8.05 -6.39
CA PHE A 311 7.30 7.69 -6.65
C PHE A 311 8.20 7.71 -5.41
N ILE A 312 7.87 8.50 -4.38
CA ILE A 312 8.64 8.53 -3.13
C ILE A 312 8.08 7.48 -2.16
N GLU A 313 8.97 6.69 -1.60
CA GLU A 313 8.65 5.73 -0.54
C GLU A 313 8.73 6.40 0.84
N ARG A 314 9.85 7.08 1.12
CA ARG A 314 10.05 7.84 2.35
C ARG A 314 11.11 8.92 2.20
N VAL A 315 10.97 9.96 3.02
CA VAL A 315 11.95 11.03 3.17
C VAL A 315 12.44 11.04 4.61
N GLU A 316 13.73 10.88 4.82
CA GLU A 316 14.39 11.01 6.11
C GLU A 316 15.06 12.38 6.20
N ILE A 317 14.98 13.00 7.37
CA ILE A 317 15.59 14.31 7.65
C ILE A 317 16.60 14.19 8.78
N TYR A 318 17.48 15.18 8.91
CA TYR A 318 18.32 15.34 10.09
C TYR A 318 17.50 15.87 11.28
N PRO A 319 17.89 15.57 12.54
CA PRO A 319 17.24 16.11 13.73
C PRO A 319 17.19 17.64 13.75
N GLU A 320 18.25 18.29 13.26
CA GLU A 320 18.42 19.73 13.15
C GLU A 320 19.00 20.10 11.80
N ARG A 321 18.91 21.38 11.44
CA ARG A 321 19.48 21.89 10.18
C ARG A 321 20.99 21.81 10.29
N ARG A 322 21.65 21.15 9.33
CA ARG A 322 23.11 21.08 9.29
C ARG A 322 23.72 22.46 9.02
N SER A 323 25.01 22.61 9.33
CA SER A 323 25.77 23.85 9.11
C SER A 323 25.85 24.26 7.63
N ASP A 324 25.77 23.30 6.71
CA ASP A 324 25.68 23.51 5.26
C ASP A 324 24.24 23.86 4.79
N GLY A 325 23.31 24.03 5.73
CA GLY A 325 21.92 24.35 5.45
C GLY A 325 21.04 23.15 5.09
N ARG A 326 21.58 21.93 4.98
CA ARG A 326 20.83 20.73 4.59
C ARG A 326 19.90 20.24 5.70
N ILE A 327 18.75 19.73 5.25
CA ILE A 327 17.68 19.20 6.12
C ILE A 327 17.36 17.75 5.76
N VAL A 328 17.26 17.45 4.46
CA VAL A 328 17.00 16.11 3.96
C VAL A 328 18.25 15.24 4.13
N LYS A 329 18.07 14.10 4.77
CA LYS A 329 19.10 13.10 5.04
C LYS A 329 19.09 12.00 3.97
N ARG A 330 17.90 11.55 3.57
CA ARG A 330 17.73 10.49 2.57
C ARG A 330 16.36 10.59 1.90
N ILE A 331 16.28 10.29 0.60
CA ILE A 331 15.03 10.05 -0.12
C ILE A 331 15.08 8.65 -0.70
N GLU A 332 14.08 7.82 -0.41
CA GLU A 332 13.91 6.52 -1.05
C GLU A 332 12.76 6.54 -2.05
N PHE A 333 12.96 5.86 -3.17
CA PHE A 333 12.02 5.79 -4.27
C PHE A 333 11.37 4.42 -4.35
N ARG A 334 10.09 4.39 -4.74
CA ARG A 334 9.29 3.16 -4.92
C ARG A 334 9.73 2.32 -6.12
N PHE A 335 10.54 2.90 -7.00
CA PHE A 335 11.12 2.22 -8.16
C PHE A 335 12.57 2.66 -8.35
N PRO A 336 13.39 1.84 -9.01
CA PRO A 336 14.77 2.21 -9.31
C PRO A 336 14.83 3.44 -10.22
N VAL A 337 15.68 4.38 -9.82
CA VAL A 337 16.00 5.60 -10.55
C VAL A 337 17.41 5.48 -11.14
N TYR A 338 17.64 6.04 -12.32
CA TYR A 338 18.96 6.08 -12.92
C TYR A 338 19.68 7.37 -12.56
N PHE A 339 20.87 7.24 -11.97
CA PHE A 339 21.72 8.37 -11.61
C PHE A 339 23.18 8.01 -11.85
N ASN A 340 23.93 8.87 -12.55
CA ASN A 340 25.34 8.66 -12.88
C ASN A 340 25.67 7.25 -13.44
N GLY A 341 24.84 6.76 -14.36
CA GLY A 341 25.05 5.46 -15.02
C GLY A 341 24.71 4.22 -14.18
N SER A 342 24.23 4.40 -12.95
CA SER A 342 23.81 3.30 -12.06
C SER A 342 22.33 3.38 -11.67
N LYS A 343 21.71 2.23 -11.38
CA LYS A 343 20.36 2.18 -10.83
C LYS A 343 20.43 2.31 -9.31
N ILE A 344 19.80 3.34 -8.79
CA ILE A 344 19.69 3.62 -7.36
C ILE A 344 18.24 3.45 -6.90
N THR A 345 18.05 3.02 -5.66
CA THR A 345 16.72 2.94 -5.01
C THR A 345 16.46 4.12 -4.07
N GLY A 346 17.47 4.95 -3.84
CA GLY A 346 17.36 6.15 -3.04
C GLY A 346 18.63 6.99 -3.11
N LEU A 347 18.52 8.23 -2.66
CA LEU A 347 19.61 9.19 -2.52
C LEU A 347 19.83 9.41 -1.02
N GLY A 348 21.07 9.23 -0.55
CA GLY A 348 21.47 9.49 0.83
C GLY A 348 22.64 10.47 0.89
N TRP A 349 22.69 11.27 1.95
CA TRP A 349 23.75 12.26 2.18
C TRP A 349 24.50 12.05 3.50
N ASP A 350 24.42 10.85 4.08
CA ASP A 350 25.19 10.48 5.28
C ASP A 350 26.65 10.16 4.93
N GLU A 351 27.58 10.63 5.77
CA GLU A 351 29.03 10.38 5.64
C GLU A 351 29.42 8.89 5.78
N THR A 352 28.50 8.04 6.23
CA THR A 352 28.75 6.61 6.48
C THR A 352 28.20 5.66 5.41
N ASP A 353 27.39 6.16 4.46
CA ASP A 353 26.89 5.35 3.36
C ASP A 353 27.81 5.51 2.15
N MET A 354 28.80 4.61 2.07
CA MET A 354 29.77 4.48 0.99
C MET A 354 29.07 4.12 -0.33
N SER A 355 28.35 5.07 -0.94
CA SER A 355 28.11 5.07 -2.38
C SER A 355 28.76 6.33 -2.96
N GLU A 356 29.89 6.14 -3.63
CA GLU A 356 30.82 7.17 -4.13
C GLU A 356 30.22 8.13 -5.18
N THR A 357 28.90 8.13 -5.37
CA THR A 357 28.24 8.75 -6.52
C THR A 357 27.69 10.15 -6.24
N VAL A 358 27.55 10.56 -4.97
CA VAL A 358 26.85 11.81 -4.60
C VAL A 358 27.80 12.97 -4.23
N MET A 359 29.11 12.74 -4.05
CA MET A 359 30.10 13.81 -3.80
C MET A 359 30.21 14.85 -4.94
N ALA A 360 29.56 14.63 -6.08
CA ALA A 360 29.53 15.58 -7.20
C ALA A 360 28.47 16.68 -7.02
N LEU A 361 27.32 16.41 -6.37
CA LEU A 361 26.26 17.41 -6.18
C LEU A 361 26.58 18.41 -5.06
N SER A 362 27.32 17.98 -4.03
CA SER A 362 27.80 18.88 -2.97
C SER A 362 28.86 19.87 -3.45
N LYS A 363 29.61 19.54 -4.52
CA LYS A 363 30.66 20.42 -5.05
C LYS A 363 30.14 21.47 -6.01
N LEU A 364 28.94 21.29 -6.56
CA LEU A 364 28.28 22.29 -7.40
C LEU A 364 27.69 23.45 -6.57
N SER A 365 27.19 23.19 -5.35
CA SER A 365 26.73 24.27 -4.45
C SER A 365 27.87 25.19 -4.00
N ASP A 366 29.06 24.65 -3.82
CA ASP A 366 30.22 25.42 -3.36
C ASP A 366 30.84 26.24 -4.51
N ALA A 367 30.69 25.81 -5.76
CA ALA A 367 31.22 26.51 -6.92
C ALA A 367 30.41 27.77 -7.30
N GLU A 368 29.12 27.83 -6.96
CA GLU A 368 28.25 28.98 -7.24
C GLU A 368 28.36 30.10 -6.18
N GLN A 369 28.87 29.79 -4.98
CA GLN A 369 29.07 30.81 -3.92
C GLN A 369 30.33 31.67 -4.10
N TYR A 370 31.24 31.33 -5.03
CA TYR A 370 32.47 32.09 -5.30
C TYR A 370 32.45 32.89 -6.62
N ARG A 371 31.28 33.07 -7.23
CA ARG A 371 31.08 34.02 -8.34
C ARG A 371 30.15 35.16 -7.94
N HIS A 372 30.63 36.02 -7.04
CA HIS A 372 30.24 37.43 -6.97
C HIS A 372 31.39 38.26 -6.39
#